data_AF-A0A7R9PDP5-F1
#
_entry.id   AF-A0A7R9PDP5-F1
#
_cell.length_a   1.000
_cell.length_b   1.000
_cell.length_c   1.000
_cell.angle_alpha   90.00
_cell.angle_beta   90.00
_cell.angle_gamma   90.00
#
_symmetry.space_group_name_H-M   'P 1'
#
loop_
_entity.id
_entity.type
_entity.pdbx_description
1 polymer ?
#
loop_
_entity_poly.entity_id
_entity_poly.type
_entity_poly.pdbx_seq_one_letter_code
_entity_poly.pdbx_strand_id
1 'polypeptide(L)'
;MAGQGTIGLEILDQLPNVDAVVIPIGGGGLIAGISTAIKARKPDTLIIGVESEMCPSFNEAQIKGKPVVVPTGRSLADGLAVPQVGIHSFSNATNKIDRMVIVKEDSIALAILTLVEKEKSVVEGAGAVSMAAILSGQLDLLKGKRVVLVVSGGNIDTTVLSRALHKGMAMDGRLLKVGVVVDDRPGCIAELCQVFSQLQVNMRHLMHERAWVKADVFSVKV
;
A
#
# COMPACT_ATOMS: atom_id res chain seq x y z
N MET A 1 8.75 -23.10 -2.73
CA MET A 1 7.61 -22.69 -3.59
C MET A 1 6.39 -23.60 -3.41
N ALA A 2 6.52 -24.92 -3.55
CA ALA A 2 5.38 -25.86 -3.47
C ALA A 2 4.50 -25.68 -2.22
N GLY A 3 5.10 -25.49 -1.03
CA GLY A 3 4.36 -25.21 0.19
C GLY A 3 3.47 -23.97 0.09
N GLN A 4 3.91 -22.90 -0.60
CA GLN A 4 3.09 -21.70 -0.79
C GLN A 4 1.93 -21.91 -1.77
N GLY A 5 1.99 -22.97 -2.59
CA GLY A 5 0.89 -23.35 -3.47
C GLY A 5 -0.31 -23.94 -2.73
N THR A 6 -0.14 -24.37 -1.47
CA THR A 6 -1.26 -24.84 -0.64
C THR A 6 -2.33 -23.77 -0.45
N ILE A 7 -1.92 -22.50 -0.29
CA ILE A 7 -2.83 -21.34 -0.26
C ILE A 7 -3.69 -21.29 -1.53
N GLY A 8 -3.11 -21.58 -2.70
CA GLY A 8 -3.86 -21.63 -3.96
C GLY A 8 -4.89 -22.77 -4.00
N LEU A 9 -4.60 -23.91 -3.36
CA LEU A 9 -5.56 -25.01 -3.22
C LEU A 9 -6.70 -24.63 -2.27
N GLU A 10 -6.37 -24.05 -1.11
CA GLU A 10 -7.35 -23.59 -0.12
C GLU A 10 -8.28 -22.52 -0.70
N ILE A 11 -7.76 -21.57 -1.49
CA ILE A 11 -8.58 -20.57 -2.19
C ILE A 11 -9.61 -21.24 -3.10
N LEU A 12 -9.23 -22.27 -3.86
CA LEU A 12 -10.16 -22.95 -4.77
C LEU A 12 -11.18 -23.82 -4.01
N ASP A 13 -10.80 -24.38 -2.87
CA ASP A 13 -11.71 -25.17 -2.05
C ASP A 13 -12.76 -24.25 -1.37
N GLN A 14 -12.35 -23.07 -0.92
CA GLN A 14 -13.23 -22.08 -0.26
C GLN A 14 -14.03 -21.22 -1.23
N LEU A 15 -13.49 -20.90 -2.41
CA LEU A 15 -14.13 -20.09 -3.45
C LEU A 15 -13.88 -20.70 -4.84
N PRO A 16 -14.55 -21.82 -5.19
CA PRO A 16 -14.31 -22.53 -6.45
C PRO A 16 -14.54 -21.67 -7.70
N ASN A 17 -15.45 -20.71 -7.59
CA ASN A 17 -15.82 -19.84 -8.69
C ASN A 17 -14.89 -18.61 -8.80
N VAL A 18 -13.83 -18.42 -7.99
CA VAL A 18 -12.93 -17.23 -8.01
C VAL A 18 -12.55 -16.75 -9.41
N ASP A 19 -12.59 -15.43 -9.63
CA ASP A 19 -12.31 -14.82 -10.94
C ASP A 19 -10.88 -14.25 -11.01
N ALA A 20 -10.35 -13.78 -9.88
CA ALA A 20 -8.99 -13.25 -9.80
C ALA A 20 -8.38 -13.41 -8.41
N VAL A 21 -7.05 -13.55 -8.35
CA VAL A 21 -6.27 -13.55 -7.11
C VAL A 21 -5.13 -12.54 -7.21
N VAL A 22 -5.07 -11.63 -6.24
CA VAL A 22 -4.06 -10.58 -6.13
C VAL A 22 -3.02 -10.99 -5.08
N ILE A 23 -1.76 -11.06 -5.48
CA ILE A 23 -0.69 -11.72 -4.73
C ILE A 23 0.54 -10.80 -4.60
N PRO A 24 1.04 -10.55 -3.37
CA PRO A 24 2.27 -9.82 -3.14
C PRO A 24 3.50 -10.53 -3.73
N ILE A 25 4.45 -9.75 -4.22
CA ILE A 25 5.70 -10.25 -4.79
C ILE A 25 6.90 -9.55 -4.13
N GLY A 26 7.75 -10.36 -3.49
CA GLY A 26 9.13 -10.01 -3.19
C GLY A 26 10.04 -10.95 -3.98
N GLY A 27 10.57 -12.00 -3.33
CA GLY A 27 11.36 -13.05 -4.01
C GLY A 27 10.57 -13.95 -4.98
N GLY A 28 9.27 -13.71 -5.16
CA GLY A 28 8.38 -14.42 -6.09
C GLY A 28 7.89 -15.81 -5.66
N GLY A 29 8.32 -16.32 -4.50
CA GLY A 29 7.99 -17.70 -4.08
C GLY A 29 6.50 -17.93 -3.82
N LEU A 30 5.81 -16.93 -3.26
CA LEU A 30 4.38 -16.96 -2.96
C LEU A 30 3.57 -17.01 -4.26
N ILE A 31 3.79 -16.05 -5.17
CA ILE A 31 3.09 -16.01 -6.45
C ILE A 31 3.39 -17.23 -7.32
N ALA A 32 4.64 -17.73 -7.34
CA ALA A 32 5.00 -18.93 -8.08
C ALA A 32 4.23 -20.16 -7.57
N GLY A 33 4.09 -20.31 -6.25
CA GLY A 33 3.33 -21.39 -5.64
C GLY A 33 1.84 -21.29 -5.94
N ILE A 34 1.22 -20.17 -5.55
CA ILE A 34 -0.23 -19.95 -5.68
C ILE A 34 -0.67 -20.02 -7.14
N SER A 35 0.02 -19.32 -8.05
CA SER A 35 -0.34 -19.32 -9.47
C SER A 35 -0.22 -20.71 -10.10
N THR A 36 0.74 -21.53 -9.67
CA THR A 36 0.89 -22.90 -10.17
C THR A 36 -0.29 -23.77 -9.73
N ALA A 37 -0.68 -23.71 -8.46
CA ALA A 37 -1.84 -24.46 -7.95
C ALA A 37 -3.15 -24.01 -8.62
N ILE A 38 -3.35 -22.70 -8.75
CA ILE A 38 -4.57 -22.14 -9.34
C ILE A 38 -4.65 -22.46 -10.84
N LYS A 39 -3.61 -22.17 -11.62
CA LYS A 39 -3.64 -22.38 -13.08
C LYS A 39 -3.75 -23.86 -13.46
N ALA A 40 -3.30 -24.79 -12.61
CA ALA A 40 -3.44 -26.22 -12.84
C ALA A 40 -4.90 -26.72 -12.73
N ARG A 41 -5.73 -26.10 -11.89
CA ARG A 41 -7.12 -26.51 -11.66
C ARG A 41 -8.14 -25.58 -12.33
N LYS A 42 -7.81 -24.29 -12.43
CA LYS A 42 -8.68 -23.25 -12.95
C LYS A 42 -7.89 -22.21 -13.75
N PRO A 43 -7.47 -22.57 -14.98
CA PRO A 43 -6.56 -21.76 -15.81
C PRO A 43 -7.07 -20.36 -16.15
N ASP A 44 -8.39 -20.17 -16.18
CA ASP A 44 -9.04 -18.90 -16.50
C ASP A 44 -9.03 -17.88 -15.35
N THR A 45 -8.64 -18.28 -14.13
CA THR A 45 -8.52 -17.37 -12.98
C THR A 45 -7.39 -16.39 -13.24
N LEU A 46 -7.66 -15.08 -13.12
CA LEU A 46 -6.64 -14.06 -13.29
C LEU A 46 -5.67 -14.05 -12.10
N ILE A 47 -4.38 -14.03 -12.39
CA ILE A 47 -3.31 -13.91 -11.41
C ILE A 47 -2.70 -12.52 -11.54
N ILE A 48 -2.88 -11.72 -10.50
CA ILE A 48 -2.37 -10.35 -10.43
C ILE A 48 -1.20 -10.32 -9.44
N GLY A 49 -0.02 -9.98 -9.95
CA GLY A 49 1.17 -9.74 -9.14
C GLY A 49 1.25 -8.31 -8.64
N VAL A 50 1.65 -8.10 -7.39
CA VAL A 50 1.80 -6.76 -6.81
C VAL A 50 3.18 -6.56 -6.20
N GLU A 51 3.86 -5.48 -6.61
CA GLU A 51 5.13 -5.04 -6.05
C GLU A 51 5.03 -3.60 -5.51
N SER A 52 5.89 -3.24 -4.56
CA SER A 52 6.10 -1.83 -4.19
C SER A 52 6.94 -1.12 -5.26
N GLU A 53 6.62 0.15 -5.54
CA GLU A 53 7.45 1.02 -6.38
C GLU A 53 8.90 1.16 -5.89
N MET A 54 9.14 0.88 -4.60
CA MET A 54 10.46 0.95 -3.98
C MET A 54 11.35 -0.26 -4.31
N CYS A 55 10.79 -1.37 -4.82
CA CYS A 55 11.54 -2.57 -5.22
C CYS A 55 10.75 -3.44 -6.24
N PRO A 56 10.54 -3.00 -7.49
CA PRO A 56 9.79 -3.73 -8.50
C PRO A 56 10.67 -4.77 -9.25
N SER A 57 11.30 -5.69 -8.52
CA SER A 57 12.34 -6.59 -9.07
C SER A 57 11.80 -7.65 -10.03
N PHE A 58 10.58 -8.13 -9.82
CA PHE A 58 9.91 -9.08 -10.69
C PHE A 58 9.47 -8.43 -11.99
N ASN A 59 8.85 -7.24 -11.92
CA ASN A 59 8.44 -6.48 -13.09
C ASN A 59 9.65 -6.17 -14.00
N GLU A 60 10.75 -5.69 -13.42
CA GLU A 60 11.99 -5.44 -14.16
C GLU A 60 12.59 -6.72 -14.77
N ALA A 61 12.49 -7.85 -14.06
CA ALA A 61 12.90 -9.13 -14.60
C ALA A 61 12.04 -9.59 -15.78
N GLN A 62 10.72 -9.32 -15.75
CA GLN A 62 9.83 -9.62 -16.88
C GLN A 62 10.18 -8.78 -18.11
N ILE A 63 10.39 -7.47 -17.92
CA ILE A 63 10.79 -6.56 -19.02
C ILE A 63 12.09 -7.02 -19.68
N LYS A 64 13.08 -7.47 -18.88
CA LYS A 64 14.39 -7.90 -19.38
C LYS A 64 14.45 -9.38 -19.75
N GLY A 65 13.37 -10.13 -19.55
CA GLY A 65 13.28 -11.57 -19.80
C GLY A 65 14.15 -12.44 -18.88
N LYS A 66 14.74 -11.87 -17.82
CA LYS A 66 15.61 -12.59 -16.87
C LYS A 66 15.70 -11.85 -15.54
N PRO A 67 15.97 -12.54 -14.42
CA PRO A 67 16.22 -11.91 -13.13
C PRO A 67 17.37 -10.91 -13.19
N VAL A 68 17.10 -9.69 -12.74
CA VAL A 68 18.08 -8.60 -12.64
C VAL A 68 18.06 -8.00 -11.25
N VAL A 69 19.17 -7.40 -10.86
CA VAL A 69 19.24 -6.59 -9.64
C VAL A 69 18.64 -5.22 -9.92
N VAL A 70 17.76 -4.76 -9.05
CA VAL A 70 17.16 -3.42 -9.08
C VAL A 70 17.58 -2.61 -7.84
N PRO A 71 17.62 -1.27 -7.94
CA PRO A 71 17.75 -0.42 -6.77
C PRO A 71 16.58 -0.67 -5.79
N THR A 72 16.88 -0.60 -4.50
CA THR A 72 15.89 -0.70 -3.41
C THR A 72 15.85 0.60 -2.63
N GLY A 73 14.67 0.98 -2.15
CA GLY A 73 14.51 2.06 -1.19
C GLY A 73 13.70 1.63 0.04
N ARG A 74 13.55 2.57 0.98
CA ARG A 74 12.76 2.34 2.20
C ARG A 74 11.27 2.23 1.85
N SER A 75 10.62 1.20 2.36
CA SER A 75 9.20 0.93 2.11
C SER A 75 8.50 0.48 3.38
N LEU A 76 7.21 0.76 3.49
CA LEU A 76 6.30 0.10 4.44
C LEU A 76 6.18 -1.40 4.16
N ALA A 77 6.41 -1.83 2.91
CA ALA A 77 6.45 -3.22 2.49
C ALA A 77 7.89 -3.76 2.38
N ASP A 78 8.67 -3.60 3.45
CA ASP A 78 10.05 -4.07 3.57
C ASP A 78 10.20 -5.58 3.35
N GLY A 79 9.22 -6.40 3.73
CA GLY A 79 9.16 -7.83 3.43
C GLY A 79 9.15 -8.16 1.93
N LEU A 80 8.87 -7.18 1.06
CA LEU A 80 8.92 -7.31 -0.40
C LEU A 80 10.22 -6.74 -1.00
N ALA A 81 11.10 -6.14 -0.20
CA ALA A 81 12.33 -5.49 -0.65
C ALA A 81 13.43 -6.50 -1.05
N VAL A 82 13.13 -7.34 -2.04
CA VAL A 82 14.04 -8.33 -2.61
C VAL A 82 14.58 -7.80 -3.94
N PRO A 83 15.81 -7.26 -3.99
CA PRO A 83 16.34 -6.54 -5.15
C PRO A 83 16.52 -7.39 -6.39
N GLN A 84 16.49 -8.72 -6.27
CA GLN A 84 16.52 -9.63 -7.41
C GLN A 84 15.58 -10.80 -7.13
N VAL A 85 14.57 -10.97 -7.98
CA VAL A 85 13.66 -12.12 -7.91
C VAL A 85 14.42 -13.44 -8.00
N GLY A 86 13.98 -14.45 -7.24
CA GLY A 86 14.58 -15.79 -7.31
C GLY A 86 14.42 -16.43 -8.68
N ILE A 87 15.49 -17.06 -9.20
CA ILE A 87 15.53 -17.64 -10.55
C ILE A 87 14.39 -18.66 -10.79
N HIS A 88 14.14 -19.52 -9.81
CA HIS A 88 13.10 -20.55 -9.90
C HIS A 88 11.71 -19.93 -9.79
N SER A 89 11.53 -18.94 -8.92
CA SER A 89 10.27 -18.20 -8.77
C SER A 89 9.88 -17.52 -10.08
N PHE A 90 10.83 -16.81 -10.69
CA PHE A 90 10.64 -16.14 -11.97
C PHE A 90 10.26 -17.12 -13.08
N SER A 91 11.06 -18.17 -13.27
CA SER A 91 10.78 -19.20 -14.28
C SER A 91 9.42 -19.87 -14.10
N ASN A 92 8.98 -20.10 -12.86
CA ASN A 92 7.68 -20.72 -12.60
C ASN A 92 6.50 -19.76 -12.73
N ALA A 93 6.66 -18.48 -12.39
CA ALA A 93 5.54 -17.54 -12.31
C ALA A 93 5.33 -16.73 -13.60
N THR A 94 6.38 -16.43 -14.38
CA THR A 94 6.33 -15.47 -15.50
C THR A 94 5.20 -15.74 -16.49
N ASN A 95 4.96 -17.00 -16.89
CA ASN A 95 3.93 -17.36 -17.86
C ASN A 95 2.54 -17.58 -17.24
N LYS A 96 2.40 -17.36 -15.92
CA LYS A 96 1.16 -17.58 -15.17
C LYS A 96 0.55 -16.29 -14.63
N ILE A 97 1.29 -15.19 -14.66
CA ILE A 97 0.85 -13.88 -14.21
C ILE A 97 0.17 -13.17 -15.37
N ASP A 98 -1.10 -12.80 -15.18
CA ASP A 98 -1.89 -12.11 -16.19
C ASP A 98 -1.65 -10.58 -16.14
N ARG A 99 -1.28 -10.04 -14.98
CA ARG A 99 -0.96 -8.62 -14.83
C ARG A 99 -0.07 -8.34 -13.63
N MET A 100 0.85 -7.39 -13.79
CA MET A 100 1.60 -6.78 -12.70
C MET A 100 0.99 -5.42 -12.32
N VAL A 101 1.02 -5.11 -11.03
CA VAL A 101 0.64 -3.81 -10.46
C VAL A 101 1.77 -3.33 -9.56
N ILE A 102 2.18 -2.08 -9.75
CA ILE A 102 3.14 -1.41 -8.89
C ILE A 102 2.38 -0.43 -8.02
N VAL A 103 2.53 -0.53 -6.70
CA VAL A 103 1.82 0.32 -5.74
C VAL A 103 2.76 1.31 -5.08
N LYS A 104 2.22 2.50 -4.80
CA LYS A 104 2.93 3.55 -4.09
C LYS A 104 2.86 3.35 -2.58
N GLU A 105 3.83 3.92 -1.87
CA GLU A 105 3.85 3.91 -0.40
C GLU A 105 2.58 4.50 0.23
N ASP A 106 1.96 5.48 -0.43
CA ASP A 106 0.72 6.11 0.02
C ASP A 106 -0.47 5.14 -0.06
N SER A 107 -0.54 4.35 -1.13
CA SER A 107 -1.56 3.31 -1.29
C SER A 107 -1.39 2.18 -0.27
N ILE A 108 -0.14 1.83 0.08
CA ILE A 108 0.16 0.84 1.13
C ILE A 108 -0.31 1.35 2.50
N ALA A 109 -0.02 2.61 2.83
CA ALA A 109 -0.49 3.21 4.09
C ALA A 109 -2.02 3.23 4.18
N LEU A 110 -2.70 3.63 3.10
CA LEU A 110 -4.17 3.61 3.03
C LEU A 110 -4.73 2.18 3.13
N ALA A 111 -4.05 1.19 2.55
CA ALA A 111 -4.44 -0.21 2.63
C ALA A 111 -4.33 -0.76 4.06
N ILE A 112 -3.25 -0.46 4.78
CA ILE A 112 -3.10 -0.83 6.20
C ILE A 112 -4.24 -0.20 7.01
N LEU A 113 -4.50 1.10 6.84
CA LEU A 113 -5.63 1.77 7.51
C LEU A 113 -6.96 1.07 7.20
N THR A 114 -7.22 0.77 5.93
CA THR A 114 -8.47 0.14 5.49
C THR A 114 -8.65 -1.25 6.12
N LEU A 115 -7.60 -2.07 6.16
CA LEU A 115 -7.65 -3.41 6.76
C LEU A 115 -7.88 -3.36 8.28
N VAL A 116 -7.24 -2.41 8.97
CA VAL A 116 -7.46 -2.22 10.41
C VAL A 116 -8.89 -1.72 10.69
N GLU A 117 -9.42 -0.80 9.88
CA GLU A 117 -10.73 -0.22 10.14
C GLU A 117 -11.89 -1.12 9.71
N LYS A 118 -11.78 -1.80 8.56
CA LYS A 118 -12.87 -2.62 8.01
C LYS A 118 -12.80 -4.08 8.47
N GLU A 119 -11.61 -4.68 8.38
CA GLU A 119 -11.41 -6.11 8.68
C GLU A 119 -10.89 -6.35 10.11
N LYS A 120 -10.65 -5.28 10.87
CA LYS A 120 -10.10 -5.34 12.25
C LYS A 120 -8.81 -6.16 12.36
N SER A 121 -8.05 -6.18 11.27
CA SER A 121 -6.84 -6.99 11.14
C SER A 121 -5.60 -6.11 11.19
N VAL A 122 -4.63 -6.49 12.03
CA VAL A 122 -3.31 -5.85 12.06
C VAL A 122 -2.44 -6.49 10.98
N VAL A 123 -2.06 -5.69 9.99
CA VAL A 123 -1.38 -6.16 8.77
C VAL A 123 -0.13 -5.31 8.52
N GLU A 124 0.96 -5.96 8.13
CA GLU A 124 2.20 -5.28 7.74
C GLU A 124 2.10 -4.72 6.31
N GLY A 125 3.02 -3.85 5.89
CA GLY A 125 2.92 -3.27 4.54
C GLY A 125 3.01 -4.30 3.42
N ALA A 126 3.85 -5.34 3.56
CA ALA A 126 3.94 -6.45 2.60
C ALA A 126 2.61 -7.23 2.51
N GLY A 127 1.95 -7.45 3.65
CA GLY A 127 0.62 -8.07 3.69
C GLY A 127 -0.50 -7.21 3.12
N ALA A 128 -0.34 -5.88 3.14
CA ALA A 128 -1.36 -4.95 2.70
C ALA A 128 -1.30 -4.61 1.20
N VAL A 129 -0.23 -4.97 0.47
CA VAL A 129 -0.07 -4.51 -0.94
C VAL A 129 -1.17 -4.99 -1.87
N SER A 130 -1.75 -6.17 -1.63
CA SER A 130 -2.89 -6.68 -2.42
C SER A 130 -4.11 -5.74 -2.32
N MET A 131 -4.37 -5.22 -1.12
CA MET A 131 -5.40 -4.20 -0.90
C MET A 131 -4.98 -2.86 -1.49
N ALA A 132 -3.71 -2.48 -1.38
CA ALA A 132 -3.17 -1.26 -2.00
C ALA A 132 -3.37 -1.26 -3.52
N ALA A 133 -3.24 -2.41 -4.18
CA ALA A 133 -3.46 -2.54 -5.61
C ALA A 133 -4.92 -2.24 -5.99
N ILE A 134 -5.89 -2.72 -5.21
CA ILE A 134 -7.31 -2.38 -5.41
C ILE A 134 -7.55 -0.88 -5.19
N LEU A 135 -7.07 -0.33 -4.07
CA LEU A 135 -7.29 1.07 -3.72
C LEU A 135 -6.59 2.06 -4.65
N SER A 136 -5.53 1.63 -5.35
CA SER A 136 -4.83 2.44 -6.33
C SER A 136 -5.64 2.73 -7.61
N GLY A 137 -6.77 2.04 -7.82
CA GLY A 137 -7.60 2.20 -9.02
C GLY A 137 -7.02 1.57 -10.30
N GLN A 138 -5.90 0.85 -10.20
CA GLN A 138 -5.24 0.25 -11.36
C GLN A 138 -5.94 -1.02 -11.89
N LEU A 139 -6.90 -1.57 -11.14
CA LEU A 139 -7.53 -2.88 -11.38
C LEU A 139 -9.02 -2.78 -11.72
N ASP A 140 -9.40 -1.79 -12.52
CA ASP A 140 -10.78 -1.59 -12.98
C ASP A 140 -11.41 -2.80 -13.69
N LEU A 141 -10.58 -3.64 -14.34
CA LEU A 141 -11.01 -4.91 -14.95
C LEU A 141 -11.64 -5.90 -13.93
N LEU A 142 -11.40 -5.68 -12.63
CA LEU A 142 -11.92 -6.53 -11.55
C LEU A 142 -13.29 -6.08 -11.03
N LYS A 143 -13.85 -4.96 -11.50
CA LYS A 143 -15.17 -4.49 -11.09
C LYS A 143 -16.23 -5.57 -11.36
N GLY A 144 -17.03 -5.88 -10.34
CA GLY A 144 -18.08 -6.90 -10.41
C GLY A 144 -17.59 -8.36 -10.39
N LYS A 145 -16.28 -8.60 -10.22
CA LYS A 145 -15.70 -9.93 -10.13
C LYS A 145 -15.50 -10.38 -8.67
N ARG A 146 -15.40 -11.68 -8.46
CA ARG A 146 -15.07 -12.32 -7.17
C ARG A 146 -13.55 -12.42 -7.07
N VAL A 147 -12.97 -11.52 -6.29
CA VAL A 147 -11.53 -11.31 -6.17
C VAL A 147 -11.05 -11.74 -4.80
N VAL A 148 -9.95 -12.49 -4.76
CA VAL A 148 -9.23 -12.80 -3.51
C VAL A 148 -7.99 -11.92 -3.40
N LEU A 149 -7.80 -11.30 -2.24
CA LEU A 149 -6.61 -10.53 -1.91
C LEU A 149 -5.79 -11.34 -0.91
N VAL A 150 -4.55 -11.68 -1.26
CA VAL A 150 -3.67 -12.39 -0.32
C VAL A 150 -3.11 -11.40 0.69
N VAL A 151 -3.47 -11.58 1.96
CA VAL A 151 -2.92 -10.86 3.11
C VAL A 151 -1.77 -11.70 3.68
N SER A 152 -0.54 -11.39 3.30
CA SER A 152 0.60 -12.29 3.49
C SER A 152 1.26 -12.26 4.88
N GLY A 153 0.98 -11.26 5.71
CA GLY A 153 1.66 -11.11 7.00
C GLY A 153 1.15 -9.95 7.84
N GLY A 154 1.44 -10.01 9.14
CA GLY A 154 1.02 -9.02 10.14
C GLY A 154 2.12 -8.64 11.13
N ASN A 155 3.39 -8.90 10.79
CA ASN A 155 4.52 -8.64 11.68
C ASN A 155 4.97 -7.18 11.59
N ILE A 156 4.13 -6.29 12.11
CA ILE A 156 4.36 -4.85 12.10
C ILE A 156 4.62 -4.32 13.52
N ASP A 157 5.71 -3.57 13.67
CA ASP A 157 5.98 -2.86 14.92
C ASP A 157 4.92 -1.77 15.16
N THR A 158 4.53 -1.59 16.43
CA THR A 158 3.47 -0.65 16.83
C THR A 158 3.77 0.80 16.42
N THR A 159 5.03 1.22 16.38
CA THR A 159 5.42 2.57 15.94
C THR A 159 5.32 2.72 14.44
N VAL A 160 5.60 1.66 13.66
CA VAL A 160 5.40 1.64 12.21
C VAL A 160 3.91 1.65 11.89
N LEU A 161 3.12 0.82 12.58
CA LEU A 161 1.68 0.79 12.46
C LEU A 161 1.06 2.17 12.73
N SER A 162 1.40 2.80 13.85
CA SER A 162 0.89 4.14 14.20
C SER A 162 1.19 5.17 13.11
N ARG A 163 2.43 5.18 12.57
CA ARG A 163 2.82 6.07 11.48
C ARG A 163 2.07 5.77 10.18
N ALA A 164 1.90 4.49 9.84
CA ALA A 164 1.14 4.06 8.67
C ALA A 164 -0.34 4.49 8.76
N LEU A 165 -0.96 4.34 9.94
CA LEU A 165 -2.34 4.78 10.18
C LEU A 165 -2.47 6.30 10.03
N HIS A 166 -1.58 7.10 10.62
CA HIS A 166 -1.60 8.56 10.43
C HIS A 166 -1.40 8.96 8.97
N LYS A 167 -0.47 8.32 8.26
CA LYS A 167 -0.26 8.57 6.83
C LYS A 167 -1.49 8.18 6.01
N GLY A 168 -2.09 7.02 6.30
CA GLY A 168 -3.34 6.59 5.67
C GLY A 168 -4.48 7.58 5.90
N MET A 169 -4.65 8.10 7.12
CA MET A 169 -5.69 9.08 7.43
C MET A 169 -5.47 10.42 6.70
N ALA A 170 -4.21 10.82 6.50
CA ALA A 170 -3.89 11.99 5.68
C ALA A 170 -4.25 11.77 4.21
N MET A 171 -3.97 10.58 3.66
CA MET A 171 -4.34 10.23 2.28
C MET A 171 -5.84 10.09 2.07
N ASP A 172 -6.57 9.66 3.10
CA ASP A 172 -8.04 9.57 3.13
C ASP A 172 -8.71 10.95 3.38
N GLY A 173 -7.93 12.04 3.46
CA GLY A 173 -8.44 13.40 3.67
C GLY A 173 -8.96 13.68 5.09
N ARG A 174 -8.78 12.75 6.04
CA ARG A 174 -9.21 12.88 7.43
C ARG A 174 -8.24 13.67 8.31
N LEU A 175 -7.00 13.83 7.85
CA LEU A 175 -6.03 14.73 8.45
C LEU A 175 -5.62 15.79 7.42
N LEU A 176 -5.76 17.05 7.80
CA LEU A 176 -5.39 18.19 6.98
C LEU A 176 -4.30 18.98 7.70
N LYS A 177 -3.30 19.42 6.93
CA LYS A 177 -2.30 20.39 7.37
C LYS A 177 -2.55 21.70 6.63
N VAL A 178 -2.95 22.72 7.37
CA VAL A 178 -3.16 24.07 6.85
C VAL A 178 -2.00 24.93 7.32
N GLY A 179 -1.47 25.77 6.43
CA GLY A 179 -0.51 26.81 6.79
C GLY A 179 -1.11 28.17 6.46
N VAL A 180 -1.25 29.03 7.46
CA VAL A 180 -1.82 30.37 7.34
C VAL A 180 -0.77 31.38 7.79
N VAL A 181 -0.71 32.53 7.13
CA VAL A 181 0.07 33.68 7.63
C VAL A 181 -0.93 34.68 8.17
N VAL A 182 -0.77 35.07 9.42
CA VAL A 182 -1.63 36.06 10.09
C VAL A 182 -0.77 37.18 10.68
N ASP A 183 -1.38 38.34 10.91
CA ASP A 183 -0.73 39.46 11.58
C ASP A 183 -0.31 39.04 13.00
N ASP A 184 0.91 39.40 13.40
CA ASP A 184 1.46 39.15 14.73
C ASP A 184 1.02 40.24 15.72
N ARG A 185 -0.29 40.28 15.95
CA ARG A 185 -0.95 41.18 16.92
C ARG A 185 -1.83 40.40 17.89
N PRO A 186 -2.08 40.93 19.11
CA PRO A 186 -2.98 40.30 20.07
C PRO A 186 -4.35 40.02 19.45
N GLY A 187 -4.84 38.79 19.60
CA GLY A 187 -6.17 38.38 19.13
C GLY A 187 -6.21 37.64 17.79
N CYS A 188 -5.22 37.78 16.90
CA CYS A 188 -5.30 37.17 15.56
C CYS A 188 -5.34 35.63 15.57
N ILE A 189 -4.61 34.97 16.47
CA ILE A 189 -4.72 33.51 16.62
C ILE A 189 -6.11 33.12 17.15
N ALA A 190 -6.69 33.93 18.04
CA ALA A 190 -8.04 33.67 18.54
C ALA A 190 -9.09 33.80 17.42
N GLU A 191 -8.97 34.81 16.56
CA GLU A 191 -9.79 34.98 15.35
C GLU A 191 -9.65 33.75 14.43
N LEU A 192 -8.42 33.28 14.19
CA LEU A 192 -8.17 32.08 13.39
C LEU A 192 -8.81 30.82 14.01
N CYS A 193 -8.66 30.62 15.32
CA CYS A 193 -9.31 29.52 16.05
C CYS A 193 -10.84 29.61 15.97
N GLN A 194 -11.41 30.81 15.97
CA GLN A 194 -12.84 31.02 15.84
C GLN A 194 -13.35 30.58 14.46
N VAL A 195 -12.61 30.84 13.38
CA VAL A 195 -12.94 30.33 12.04
C VAL A 195 -12.96 28.80 12.02
N PHE A 196 -11.94 28.13 12.57
CA PHE A 196 -11.94 26.66 12.63
C PHE A 196 -13.07 26.08 13.50
N SER A 197 -13.41 26.77 14.59
CA SER A 197 -14.53 26.40 15.46
C SER A 197 -15.87 26.49 14.72
N GLN A 198 -16.09 27.56 13.94
CA GLN A 198 -17.30 27.70 13.11
C GLN A 198 -17.41 26.60 12.05
N LEU A 199 -16.29 26.13 11.52
CA LEU A 199 -16.22 25.00 10.59
C LEU A 199 -16.32 23.62 11.28
N GLN A 200 -16.46 23.58 12.61
CA GLN A 200 -16.51 22.35 13.41
C GLN A 200 -15.29 21.43 13.20
N VAL A 201 -14.12 22.02 12.95
CA VAL A 201 -12.86 21.29 12.76
C VAL A 201 -12.20 21.05 14.11
N ASN A 202 -11.82 19.80 14.39
CA ASN A 202 -11.04 19.47 15.58
C ASN A 202 -9.55 19.73 15.35
N MET A 203 -9.02 20.75 16.01
CA MET A 203 -7.61 21.14 15.93
C MET A 203 -6.75 20.26 16.84
N ARG A 204 -5.94 19.37 16.24
CA ARG A 204 -5.05 18.47 17.00
C ARG A 204 -3.73 19.12 17.42
N HIS A 205 -3.15 19.92 16.53
CA HIS A 205 -1.87 20.60 16.74
C HIS A 205 -1.95 22.00 16.15
N LEU A 206 -1.38 22.96 16.87
CA LEU A 206 -1.17 24.34 16.43
C LEU A 206 0.31 24.64 16.66
N MET A 207 1.01 25.08 15.62
CA MET A 207 2.40 25.54 15.72
C MET A 207 2.45 26.96 15.20
N HIS A 208 3.35 27.78 15.73
CA HIS A 208 3.53 29.14 15.25
C HIS A 208 5.03 29.42 15.08
N GLU A 209 5.40 30.01 13.96
CA GLU A 209 6.77 30.35 13.61
C GLU A 209 6.84 31.84 13.27
N ARG A 210 7.83 32.53 13.84
CA ARG A 210 8.08 33.97 13.69
C ARG A 210 9.47 34.25 13.14
N ALA A 211 10.47 33.47 13.54
CA ALA A 211 11.87 33.74 13.25
C ALA A 211 12.24 33.51 11.77
N TRP A 212 11.51 32.63 11.09
CA TRP A 212 11.81 32.19 9.72
C TRP A 212 10.68 32.53 8.72
N VAL A 213 9.83 33.50 9.06
CA VAL A 213 8.74 33.95 8.19
C VAL A 213 9.31 34.76 7.03
N LYS A 214 9.06 34.30 5.79
CA LYS A 214 9.53 34.96 4.55
C LYS A 214 8.66 36.15 4.10
N ALA A 215 7.58 36.44 4.81
CA ALA A 215 6.68 37.56 4.51
C ALA A 215 7.27 38.87 5.07
N ASP A 216 6.83 39.29 6.24
CA ASP A 216 7.40 40.42 6.97
C ASP A 216 7.58 40.09 8.47
N VAL A 217 8.25 40.99 9.21
CA VAL A 217 8.57 40.82 10.64
C VAL A 217 7.33 40.95 11.55
N PHE A 218 6.20 41.44 11.01
CA PHE A 218 4.94 41.59 11.71
C PHE A 218 3.97 40.46 11.40
N SER A 219 4.44 39.40 10.76
CA SER A 219 3.64 38.24 10.37
C SER A 219 4.07 37.01 11.15
N VAL A 220 3.11 36.18 11.53
CA VAL A 220 3.34 34.85 12.10
C VAL A 220 2.76 33.80 11.18
N LYS A 221 3.55 32.76 10.89
CA LYS A 221 3.07 31.59 10.17
C LYS A 221 2.54 30.58 11.18
N VAL A 222 1.28 30.19 11.00
CA VAL A 222 0.55 29.22 11.82
C VAL A 222 0.26 27.97 11.01
#